data_AF-A0A090RWV7-F1
#
_entry.id   AF-A0A090RWV7-F1
#
_cell.length_a   1.000
_cell.length_b   1.000
_cell.length_c   1.000
_cell.angle_alpha   90.00
_cell.angle_beta   90.00
_cell.angle_gamma   90.00
#
_symmetry.space_group_name_H-M   'P 1'
#
loop_
_entity.id
_entity.type
_entity.pdbx_description
1 polymer ?
#
loop_
_entity_poly.entity_id
_entity_poly.type
_entity_poly.pdbx_seq_one_letter_code
_entity_poly.pdbx_strand_id
1 'polypeptide(L)'
;MDKQQNVDLDEIKKFEEMASRWWDLEGEFKPLHQINPLRLNYVLENANGLFGKTVLDVGCGGGILAESMAKQGANVTGLDMGKEPLEVARLHALETGTKLDYVQSTVEEHAADNAGKYDVVTCMEMLEHVPDPASVIASCAKLVKPGGQVFFST
;
A
#
# COMPACT_ATOMS: atom_id res chain seq x y z
N MET A 1 17.60 22.42 6.54
CA MET A 1 17.97 21.12 7.13
C MET A 1 17.27 20.09 6.27
N ASP A 2 18.02 19.31 5.50
CA ASP A 2 17.44 18.15 4.82
C ASP A 2 16.84 17.26 5.90
N LYS A 3 15.52 17.13 5.89
CA LYS A 3 14.86 16.09 6.66
C LYS A 3 15.25 14.79 6.01
N GLN A 4 16.10 14.01 6.66
CA GLN A 4 16.38 12.65 6.23
C GLN A 4 15.05 11.88 6.21
N GLN A 5 14.66 11.39 5.03
CA GLN A 5 13.43 10.63 4.85
C GLN A 5 13.57 9.25 5.52
N ASN A 6 12.47 8.73 6.08
CA ASN A 6 12.42 7.44 6.77
C ASN A 6 12.38 6.28 5.76
N VAL A 7 13.50 6.08 5.07
CA VAL A 7 13.59 5.20 3.90
C VAL A 7 14.92 4.46 3.93
N ASP A 8 14.88 3.14 3.73
CA ASP A 8 16.06 2.33 3.45
C ASP A 8 16.20 2.14 1.92
N LEU A 9 17.26 2.73 1.35
CA LEU A 9 17.50 2.71 -0.10
C LEU A 9 17.93 1.32 -0.60
N ASP A 10 18.58 0.52 0.23
CA ASP A 10 18.99 -0.83 -0.16
C ASP A 10 17.77 -1.75 -0.23
N GLU A 11 16.80 -1.58 0.68
CA GLU A 11 15.51 -2.28 0.61
C GLU A 11 14.72 -1.89 -0.64
N ILE A 12 14.59 -0.59 -0.93
CA ILE A 12 13.91 -0.13 -2.17
C ILE A 12 14.52 -0.78 -3.41
N LYS A 13 15.85 -0.74 -3.51
CA LYS A 13 16.55 -1.26 -4.68
C LYS A 13 16.29 -2.75 -4.90
N LYS A 14 16.20 -3.55 -3.83
CA LYS A 14 15.84 -4.98 -3.94
C LYS A 14 14.48 -5.16 -4.61
N PHE A 15 13.48 -4.37 -4.21
CA PHE A 15 12.14 -4.45 -4.79
C PHE A 15 12.09 -3.92 -6.23
N GLU A 16 12.86 -2.88 -6.55
CA GLU A 16 12.99 -2.36 -7.92
C GLU A 16 13.59 -3.42 -8.87
N GLU A 17 14.61 -4.16 -8.44
CA GLU A 17 15.23 -5.24 -9.22
C GLU A 17 14.26 -6.39 -9.52
N MET A 18 13.29 -6.65 -8.63
CA MET A 18 12.28 -7.70 -8.79
C MET A 18 10.98 -7.20 -9.47
N ALA A 19 10.86 -5.90 -9.76
CA ALA A 19 9.59 -5.28 -10.09
C ALA A 19 8.87 -5.92 -11.29
N SER A 20 9.61 -6.25 -12.35
CA SER A 20 9.04 -6.83 -13.58
C SER A 20 8.33 -8.18 -13.37
N ARG A 21 8.58 -8.87 -12.25
CA ARG A 21 7.99 -10.17 -11.91
C ARG A 21 6.89 -10.08 -10.85
N TRP A 22 6.45 -8.87 -10.48
CA TRP A 22 5.47 -8.67 -9.40
C TRP A 22 4.17 -9.46 -9.58
N TRP A 23 3.71 -9.58 -10.83
CA TRP A 23 2.47 -10.27 -11.20
C TRP A 23 2.69 -11.70 -11.74
N ASP A 24 3.91 -12.24 -11.65
CA ASP A 24 4.18 -13.66 -11.89
C ASP A 24 3.64 -14.50 -10.73
N LEU A 25 2.56 -15.25 -10.96
CA LEU A 25 1.88 -16.06 -9.94
C LEU A 25 2.76 -17.20 -9.40
N GLU A 26 3.82 -17.58 -10.13
CA GLU A 26 4.77 -18.61 -9.74
C GLU A 26 6.17 -18.04 -9.42
N GLY A 27 6.31 -16.71 -9.40
CA GLY A 27 7.55 -15.98 -9.15
C GLY A 27 7.81 -15.66 -7.68
N GLU A 28 8.68 -14.67 -7.44
CA GLU A 28 9.12 -14.26 -6.10
C GLU A 28 7.96 -13.82 -5.20
N PHE A 29 6.93 -13.20 -5.80
CA PHE A 29 5.77 -12.68 -5.08
C PHE A 29 4.60 -13.68 -5.00
N LYS A 30 4.80 -14.94 -5.38
CA LYS A 30 3.80 -16.02 -5.22
C LYS A 30 3.15 -16.05 -3.83
N PRO A 31 3.90 -15.93 -2.71
CA PRO A 31 3.28 -15.91 -1.39
C PRO A 31 2.27 -14.76 -1.21
N LEU A 32 2.58 -13.57 -1.76
CA LEU A 32 1.67 -12.43 -1.70
C LEU A 32 0.39 -12.66 -2.52
N HIS A 33 0.50 -13.30 -3.69
CA HIS A 33 -0.67 -13.69 -4.47
C HIS A 33 -1.55 -14.70 -3.73
N GLN A 34 -0.93 -15.69 -3.07
CA GLN A 34 -1.65 -16.73 -2.33
C GLN A 34 -2.32 -16.19 -1.05
N ILE A 35 -1.68 -15.27 -0.33
CA ILE A 35 -2.24 -14.70 0.90
C ILE A 35 -3.28 -13.61 0.60
N ASN A 36 -3.27 -12.99 -0.59
CA ASN A 36 -4.10 -11.82 -0.88
C ASN A 36 -5.61 -12.03 -0.62
N PRO A 37 -6.25 -13.15 -1.03
CA PRO A 37 -7.65 -13.38 -0.74
C PRO A 37 -7.96 -13.40 0.77
N LEU A 38 -7.04 -13.93 1.58
CA LEU A 38 -7.22 -14.03 3.04
C LEU A 38 -7.13 -12.64 3.70
N ARG A 39 -6.09 -11.86 3.38
CA ARG A 39 -5.95 -10.51 3.95
C ARG A 39 -7.01 -9.54 3.44
N LEU A 40 -7.43 -9.64 2.17
CA LEU A 40 -8.53 -8.85 1.63
C LEU A 40 -9.83 -9.15 2.36
N ASN A 41 -10.15 -10.44 2.57
CA ASN A 41 -11.34 -10.82 3.33
C ASN A 41 -11.28 -10.32 4.78
N TYR A 42 -10.13 -10.43 5.43
CA TYR A 42 -9.95 -9.89 6.78
C TYR A 42 -10.23 -8.39 6.85
N VAL A 43 -9.70 -7.60 5.90
CA VAL A 43 -9.97 -6.16 5.80
C VAL A 43 -11.46 -5.89 5.53
N LEU A 44 -12.09 -6.64 4.60
CA LEU A 44 -13.52 -6.48 4.29
C LEU A 44 -14.41 -6.75 5.50
N GLU A 45 -14.16 -7.83 6.24
CA GLU A 45 -14.94 -8.22 7.41
C GLU A 45 -14.81 -7.18 8.53
N ASN A 46 -13.58 -6.81 8.87
CA ASN A 46 -13.32 -5.92 10.00
C ASN A 46 -13.71 -4.47 9.70
N ALA A 47 -13.59 -4.04 8.44
CA ALA A 47 -14.01 -2.70 8.03
C ALA A 47 -15.53 -2.58 7.81
N ASN A 48 -16.30 -3.67 7.76
CA ASN A 48 -17.69 -3.66 7.29
C ASN A 48 -17.79 -3.24 5.81
N GLY A 49 -17.02 -3.90 4.95
CA GLY A 49 -16.95 -3.68 3.52
C GLY A 49 -16.08 -2.47 3.13
N LEU A 50 -15.78 -2.38 1.83
CA LEU A 50 -14.92 -1.34 1.25
C LEU A 50 -15.61 -0.47 0.19
N PHE A 51 -16.81 -0.83 -0.25
CA PHE A 51 -17.53 -0.10 -1.30
C PHE A 51 -17.73 1.38 -0.93
N GLY A 52 -17.28 2.28 -1.80
CA GLY A 52 -17.38 3.73 -1.63
C GLY A 52 -16.40 4.35 -0.63
N LYS A 53 -15.60 3.54 0.10
CA LYS A 53 -14.65 4.05 1.09
C LYS A 53 -13.40 4.61 0.44
N THR A 54 -12.80 5.61 1.08
CA THR A 54 -11.48 6.12 0.72
C THR A 54 -10.42 5.31 1.45
N VAL A 55 -9.55 4.62 0.70
CA VAL A 55 -8.59 3.65 1.24
C VAL A 55 -7.17 4.02 0.83
N LEU A 56 -6.23 3.90 1.77
CA LEU A 56 -4.79 4.02 1.51
C LEU A 56 -4.11 2.66 1.70
N ASP A 57 -3.27 2.27 0.74
CA ASP A 57 -2.37 1.11 0.86
C ASP A 57 -0.92 1.61 0.94
N VAL A 58 -0.30 1.52 2.12
CA VAL A 58 1.06 1.99 2.42
C VAL A 58 2.07 0.88 2.15
N GLY A 59 3.05 1.15 1.28
CA GLY A 59 3.94 0.12 0.74
C GLY A 59 3.22 -0.77 -0.27
N CYS A 60 2.45 -0.17 -1.19
CA CYS A 60 1.60 -0.94 -2.09
C CYS A 60 2.38 -1.80 -3.11
N GLY A 61 3.66 -1.49 -3.32
CA GLY A 61 4.51 -2.12 -4.32
C GLY A 61 3.86 -2.19 -5.69
N GLY A 62 3.85 -3.38 -6.29
CA GLY A 62 3.19 -3.67 -7.57
C GLY A 62 1.66 -3.72 -7.54
N GLY A 63 1.02 -3.40 -6.42
CA GLY A 63 -0.42 -3.11 -6.38
C GLY A 63 -1.36 -4.28 -6.09
N ILE A 64 -0.85 -5.44 -5.63
CA ILE A 64 -1.65 -6.66 -5.43
C ILE A 64 -2.87 -6.39 -4.52
N LEU A 65 -2.64 -5.81 -3.34
CA LEU A 65 -3.71 -5.53 -2.39
C LEU A 65 -4.54 -4.32 -2.84
N ALA A 66 -3.88 -3.20 -3.18
CA ALA A 66 -4.49 -1.98 -3.68
C ALA A 66 -5.53 -2.23 -4.80
N GLU A 67 -5.15 -2.96 -5.86
CA GLU A 67 -6.08 -3.30 -6.95
C GLU A 67 -7.23 -4.19 -6.48
N SER A 68 -6.95 -5.15 -5.61
CA SER A 68 -7.98 -6.05 -5.11
C SER A 68 -9.02 -5.31 -4.26
N MET A 69 -8.61 -4.30 -3.47
CA MET A 69 -9.50 -3.41 -2.74
C MET A 69 -10.30 -2.50 -3.68
N ALA A 70 -9.68 -1.97 -4.74
CA ALA A 70 -10.37 -1.16 -5.75
C ALA A 70 -11.44 -1.98 -6.49
N LYS A 71 -11.19 -3.27 -6.77
CA LYS A 71 -12.19 -4.20 -7.33
C LYS A 71 -13.38 -4.45 -6.41
N GLN A 72 -13.26 -4.18 -5.10
CA GLN A 72 -14.39 -4.19 -4.15
C GLN A 72 -15.17 -2.85 -4.12
N GLY A 73 -14.83 -1.91 -5.00
CA GLY A 73 -15.48 -0.60 -5.12
C GLY A 73 -14.94 0.47 -4.18
N ALA A 74 -13.75 0.27 -3.57
CA ALA A 74 -13.07 1.33 -2.84
C ALA A 74 -12.45 2.38 -3.78
N ASN A 75 -12.35 3.62 -3.29
CA ASN A 75 -11.54 4.67 -3.87
C ASN A 75 -10.13 4.56 -3.28
N VAL A 76 -9.25 3.83 -3.97
CA VAL A 76 -7.93 3.45 -3.45
C VAL A 76 -6.83 4.40 -3.90
N THR A 77 -5.95 4.76 -2.97
CA THR A 77 -4.61 5.29 -3.23
C THR A 77 -3.58 4.26 -2.80
N GLY A 78 -2.73 3.79 -3.71
CA GLY A 78 -1.51 3.05 -3.38
C GLY A 78 -0.34 4.03 -3.21
N LEU A 79 0.44 3.85 -2.15
CA LEU A 79 1.61 4.66 -1.82
C LEU A 79 2.84 3.77 -1.71
N ASP A 80 3.91 4.12 -2.41
CA ASP A 80 5.21 3.43 -2.31
C ASP A 80 6.35 4.42 -2.57
N MET A 81 7.59 4.07 -2.20
CA MET A 81 8.77 4.84 -2.56
C MET A 81 9.49 4.28 -3.79
N GLY A 82 9.36 2.98 -4.08
CA GLY A 82 9.97 2.34 -5.24
C GLY A 82 9.31 2.79 -6.54
N LYS A 83 10.12 3.30 -7.46
CA LYS A 83 9.59 3.85 -8.72
C LYS A 83 9.11 2.74 -9.66
N GLU A 84 9.93 1.72 -9.86
CA GLU A 84 9.68 0.59 -10.76
C GLU A 84 8.47 -0.26 -10.31
N PRO A 85 8.29 -0.60 -9.01
CA PRO A 85 7.07 -1.25 -8.54
C PRO A 85 5.81 -0.45 -8.86
N LEU A 86 5.82 0.88 -8.69
CA LEU A 86 4.68 1.73 -9.01
C LEU A 86 4.41 1.82 -10.52
N GLU A 87 5.44 1.76 -11.36
CA GLU A 87 5.24 1.68 -12.82
C GLU A 87 4.56 0.37 -13.21
N VAL A 88 4.99 -0.75 -12.62
CA VAL A 88 4.35 -2.06 -12.81
C VAL A 88 2.90 -2.06 -12.32
N ALA A 89 2.65 -1.47 -11.14
CA ALA A 89 1.31 -1.36 -10.57
C ALA A 89 0.37 -0.55 -11.47
N ARG A 90 0.83 0.59 -12.01
CA ARG A 90 0.07 1.42 -12.94
C ARG A 90 -0.22 0.69 -14.25
N LEU A 91 0.75 -0.03 -14.80
CA LEU A 91 0.58 -0.79 -16.04
C LEU A 91 -0.45 -1.92 -15.85
N HIS A 92 -0.32 -2.71 -14.79
CA HIS A 92 -1.23 -3.82 -14.53
C HIS A 92 -2.67 -3.33 -14.22
N ALA A 93 -2.82 -2.22 -13.49
CA ALA A 93 -4.12 -1.59 -13.27
C ALA A 93 -4.77 -1.14 -14.60
N LEU A 94 -3.97 -0.58 -15.53
CA LEU A 94 -4.43 -0.20 -16.85
C LEU A 94 -4.89 -1.43 -17.67
N GLU A 95 -4.09 -2.50 -17.67
CA GLU A 95 -4.40 -3.75 -18.38
C GLU A 95 -5.68 -4.43 -17.86
N THR A 96 -5.92 -4.36 -16.55
CA THR A 96 -7.10 -4.95 -15.92
C THR A 96 -8.31 -4.00 -15.91
N GLY A 97 -8.16 -2.75 -16.34
CA GLY A 97 -9.21 -1.73 -16.29
C GLY A 97 -9.58 -1.30 -14.86
N THR A 98 -8.69 -1.54 -13.89
CA THR A 98 -8.90 -1.17 -12.48
C THR A 98 -8.58 0.30 -12.27
N LYS A 99 -9.49 1.06 -11.66
CA LYS A 99 -9.31 2.50 -11.39
C LYS A 99 -8.83 2.72 -9.96
N LEU A 100 -7.63 3.28 -9.81
CA LEU A 100 -7.03 3.69 -8.54
C LEU A 100 -5.83 4.61 -8.81
N ASP A 101 -5.41 5.35 -7.78
CA ASP A 101 -4.27 6.26 -7.87
C ASP A 101 -3.02 5.63 -7.23
N TYR A 102 -1.86 5.83 -7.86
CA TYR A 102 -0.57 5.41 -7.34
C TYR A 102 0.36 6.61 -7.16
N VAL A 103 0.82 6.83 -5.94
CA VAL A 103 1.62 8.00 -5.54
C VAL A 103 2.98 7.55 -5.03
N GLN A 104 4.04 8.20 -5.52
CA GLN A 104 5.39 8.01 -5.00
C GLN A 104 5.67 9.04 -3.90
N SER A 105 5.65 8.61 -2.63
CA SER A 105 5.94 9.47 -1.48
C SER A 105 6.13 8.63 -0.21
N THR A 106 6.80 9.19 0.79
CA THR A 106 6.81 8.60 2.14
C THR A 106 5.44 8.74 2.80
N VAL A 107 5.13 7.85 3.75
CA VAL A 107 3.87 7.94 4.48
C VAL A 107 3.83 9.19 5.38
N GLU A 108 4.97 9.64 5.89
CA GLU A 108 5.11 10.83 6.71
C GLU A 108 4.75 12.11 5.93
N GLU A 109 5.28 12.25 4.72
CA GLU A 109 4.96 13.36 3.83
C GLU A 109 3.51 13.32 3.41
N HIS A 110 3.01 12.15 3.01
CA HIS A 110 1.61 11.97 2.65
C HIS A 110 0.66 12.32 3.82
N ALA A 111 1.03 11.96 5.04
CA ALA A 111 0.30 12.29 6.27
C ALA A 111 0.36 13.77 6.64
N ALA A 112 1.32 14.55 6.13
CA ALA A 112 1.37 15.99 6.34
C ALA A 112 0.18 16.68 5.66
N ASP A 113 -0.18 16.23 4.46
CA ASP A 113 -1.20 16.88 3.62
C ASP A 113 -2.57 16.17 3.65
N ASN A 114 -2.64 14.94 4.16
CA ASN A 114 -3.84 14.09 4.08
C ASN A 114 -4.33 13.58 5.45
N ALA A 115 -4.09 14.31 6.53
CA ALA A 115 -4.51 13.92 7.88
C ALA A 115 -6.04 13.69 7.96
N GLY A 116 -6.45 12.56 8.55
CA GLY A 116 -7.86 12.20 8.72
C GLY A 116 -8.64 12.02 7.41
N LYS A 117 -7.96 11.69 6.30
CA LYS A 117 -8.59 11.56 4.97
C LYS A 117 -9.18 10.17 4.72
N TYR A 118 -8.60 9.12 5.30
CA TYR A 118 -8.87 7.74 4.89
C TYR A 118 -9.83 7.02 5.84
N ASP A 119 -10.80 6.30 5.30
CA ASP A 119 -11.68 5.41 6.08
C ASP A 119 -10.93 4.15 6.52
N VAL A 120 -10.03 3.66 5.66
CA VAL A 120 -9.17 2.49 5.90
C VAL A 120 -7.75 2.79 5.46
N VAL A 121 -6.77 2.40 6.27
CA VAL A 121 -5.35 2.39 5.92
C VAL A 121 -4.82 0.96 6.08
N THR A 122 -4.20 0.40 5.05
CA THR A 122 -3.50 -0.88 5.10
C THR A 122 -1.99 -0.64 5.02
N CYS A 123 -1.21 -1.39 5.79
CA CYS A 123 0.25 -1.37 5.79
C CYS A 123 0.74 -2.81 6.03
N MET A 124 0.99 -3.54 4.94
CA MET A 124 1.11 -5.00 4.94
C MET A 124 2.47 -5.38 4.34
N GLU A 125 3.29 -6.15 5.05
CA GLU A 125 4.63 -6.57 4.58
C GLU A 125 5.54 -5.37 4.28
N MET A 126 5.57 -4.39 5.20
CA MET A 126 6.16 -3.07 4.97
C MET A 126 7.01 -2.58 6.14
N LEU A 127 6.55 -2.78 7.39
CA LEU A 127 7.17 -2.18 8.58
C LEU A 127 8.59 -2.72 8.85
N GLU A 128 8.89 -3.93 8.43
CA GLU A 128 10.18 -4.58 8.55
C GLU A 128 11.24 -4.02 7.59
N HIS A 129 10.83 -3.23 6.59
CA HIS A 129 11.70 -2.65 5.55
C HIS A 129 12.04 -1.17 5.79
N VAL A 130 11.58 -0.57 6.91
CA VAL A 130 11.80 0.84 7.22
C VAL A 130 12.76 1.05 8.41
N PRO A 131 13.55 2.13 8.42
CA PRO A 131 14.42 2.46 9.55
C PRO A 131 13.68 2.78 10.85
N ASP A 132 12.53 3.45 10.77
CA ASP A 132 11.68 3.82 11.91
C ASP A 132 10.22 3.37 11.70
N PRO A 133 9.87 2.13 12.05
CA PRO A 133 8.48 1.63 11.93
C PRO A 133 7.50 2.36 12.86
N ALA A 134 7.96 2.94 13.96
CA ALA A 134 7.08 3.69 14.87
C ALA A 134 6.57 4.98 14.20
N SER A 135 7.43 5.65 13.41
CA SER A 135 7.03 6.80 12.59
C SER A 135 5.97 6.44 11.54
N VAL A 136 6.09 5.26 10.90
CA VAL A 136 5.08 4.75 9.96
C VAL A 136 3.74 4.52 10.66
N ILE A 137 3.73 3.83 11.81
CA ILE A 137 2.50 3.58 12.58
C ILE A 137 1.84 4.90 12.99
N ALA A 138 2.62 5.87 13.49
CA ALA A 138 2.11 7.19 13.86
C ALA A 138 1.51 7.94 12.66
N SER A 139 2.12 7.82 11.48
CA SER A 139 1.63 8.44 10.24
C SER A 139 0.34 7.78 9.76
N CYS A 140 0.24 6.45 9.79
CA CYS A 140 -0.99 5.72 9.50
C CYS A 140 -2.13 6.13 10.44
N ALA A 141 -1.85 6.28 11.74
CA ALA A 141 -2.83 6.76 12.73
C ALA A 141 -3.27 8.21 12.47
N LYS A 142 -2.39 9.06 11.93
CA LYS A 142 -2.72 10.43 11.53
C LYS A 142 -3.55 10.50 10.25
N LEU A 143 -3.33 9.57 9.31
CA LEU A 143 -4.00 9.50 8.01
C LEU A 143 -5.45 9.01 8.11
N VAL A 144 -5.73 8.12 9.06
CA VAL A 144 -7.06 7.54 9.24
C VAL A 144 -8.04 8.53 9.89
N LYS A 145 -9.30 8.51 9.46
CA LYS A 145 -10.39 9.27 10.07
C LYS A 145 -10.64 8.81 11.53
N PRO A 146 -11.22 9.67 12.39
CA PRO A 146 -11.79 9.21 13.65
C PRO A 146 -12.80 8.07 13.42
N GLY A 147 -12.57 6.92 14.06
CA GLY A 147 -13.39 5.71 13.88
C GLY A 147 -13.08 4.90 12.62
N GLY A 148 -12.15 5.34 11.77
CA GLY A 148 -11.61 4.53 10.68
C GLY A 148 -10.67 3.44 11.20
N GLN A 149 -10.22 2.57 10.30
CA GLN A 149 -9.42 1.41 10.65
C GLN A 149 -8.03 1.44 10.03
N VAL A 150 -7.06 0.96 10.79
CA VAL A 150 -5.68 0.75 10.34
C VAL A 150 -5.34 -0.71 10.52
N PHE A 151 -4.78 -1.32 9.49
CA PHE A 151 -4.39 -2.71 9.49
C PHE A 151 -2.90 -2.85 9.25
N PHE A 152 -2.27 -3.74 10.01
CA PHE A 152 -0.85 -4.09 9.89
C PHE A 152 -0.69 -5.62 9.77
N SER A 153 0.24 -6.09 8.93
CA SER A 153 0.64 -7.51 8.84
C SER A 153 2.10 -7.68 8.44
N THR A 154 2.60 -8.89 8.72
CA THR A 154 3.87 -9.50 8.30
C THR A 154 3.65 -11.00 8.17
#